data_AF-A0A497HZ53-F1
#
_entry.id   AF-A0A497HZ53-F1
#
_cell.length_a   1.000
_cell.length_b   1.000
_cell.length_c   1.000
_cell.angle_alpha   90.00
_cell.angle_beta   90.00
_cell.angle_gamma   90.00
#
_symmetry.space_group_name_H-M   'P 1'
#
loop_
_entity.id
_entity.type
_entity.pdbx_description
1 polymer ?
#
loop_
_entity_poly.entity_id
_entity_poly.type
_entity_poly.pdbx_seq_one_letter_code
_entity_poly.pdbx_strand_id
1 'polypeptide(L)'
;MFGYKNEEKGWVVDFKEIKRLVKEVVEIIDHKIVIGENDDVYIGELGGGYLSIYYDSPQGKKHYIELPQEEVAVLPDRHSTIEDITEYLCLELLKRLPKNVTGVELVMAEGVNNKCSCFRFRERKI
;
A
#
# COMPACT_ATOMS: atom_id res chain seq x y z
N MET A 1 -17.48 2.34 0.17
CA MET A 1 -17.43 0.91 -0.23
C MET A 1 -18.70 0.54 -0.95
N PHE A 2 -18.58 -0.26 -2.00
CA PHE A 2 -19.66 -0.70 -2.88
C PHE A 2 -19.73 -2.23 -2.86
N GLY A 3 -20.93 -2.79 -2.89
CA GLY A 3 -21.13 -4.23 -2.86
C GLY A 3 -22.58 -4.61 -2.64
N TYR A 4 -22.86 -5.90 -2.61
CA TYR A 4 -24.18 -6.45 -2.30
C TYR A 4 -24.18 -7.07 -0.90
N LYS A 5 -25.35 -7.10 -0.28
CA LYS A 5 -25.53 -7.73 1.02
C LYS A 5 -25.23 -9.23 0.90
N ASN A 6 -24.51 -9.76 1.87
CA ASN A 6 -24.44 -11.20 2.09
C ASN A 6 -25.83 -11.68 2.53
N GLU A 7 -26.38 -12.71 1.87
CA GLU A 7 -27.75 -13.18 2.10
C GLU A 7 -27.94 -13.78 3.49
N GLU A 8 -26.94 -14.44 4.05
CA GLU A 8 -27.01 -15.05 5.38
C GLU A 8 -26.87 -14.02 6.50
N LYS A 9 -25.98 -13.03 6.32
CA LYS A 9 -25.65 -12.08 7.38
C LYS A 9 -26.51 -10.81 7.31
N GLY A 10 -26.89 -10.34 6.12
CA GLY A 10 -27.69 -9.11 5.91
C GLY A 10 -26.89 -7.80 5.75
N TRP A 11 -25.56 -7.87 5.73
CA TRP A 11 -24.63 -6.73 5.63
C TRP A 11 -23.73 -6.93 4.40
N VAL A 12 -23.14 -5.85 3.88
CA VAL A 12 -22.11 -5.98 2.84
C VAL A 12 -20.86 -6.63 3.43
N VAL A 13 -20.39 -6.14 4.57
CA VAL A 13 -19.30 -6.75 5.33
C VAL A 13 -19.42 -6.28 6.78
N ASP A 14 -18.97 -7.09 7.72
CA ASP A 14 -18.99 -6.76 9.15
C ASP A 14 -17.95 -5.67 9.48
N PHE A 15 -18.31 -4.71 10.34
CA PHE A 15 -17.39 -3.62 10.74
C PHE A 15 -16.15 -4.11 11.50
N LYS A 16 -16.26 -5.16 12.29
CA LYS A 16 -15.12 -5.79 12.98
C LYS A 16 -14.17 -6.41 11.96
N GLU A 17 -14.72 -7.03 10.91
CA GLU A 17 -13.93 -7.58 9.81
C GLU A 17 -13.22 -6.47 9.03
N ILE A 18 -13.92 -5.40 8.64
CA ILE A 18 -13.30 -4.24 7.95
C ILE A 18 -12.14 -3.69 8.79
N LYS A 19 -12.35 -3.43 10.09
CA LYS A 19 -11.31 -2.87 10.96
C LYS A 19 -10.08 -3.77 11.04
N ARG A 20 -10.28 -5.08 11.12
CA ARG A 20 -9.19 -6.06 11.12
C ARG A 20 -8.41 -6.00 9.79
N LEU A 21 -9.10 -6.04 8.65
CA LEU A 21 -8.48 -5.99 7.33
C LEU A 21 -7.72 -4.67 7.09
N VAL A 22 -8.31 -3.54 7.47
CA VAL A 22 -7.64 -2.23 7.38
C VAL A 22 -6.38 -2.22 8.23
N LYS A 23 -6.43 -2.75 9.46
CA LYS A 23 -5.23 -2.86 10.30
C LYS A 23 -4.16 -3.70 9.61
N GLU A 24 -4.48 -4.91 9.16
CA GLU A 24 -3.54 -5.80 8.46
C GLU A 24 -2.89 -5.14 7.22
N VAL A 25 -3.62 -4.29 6.50
CA VAL A 25 -3.10 -3.53 5.36
C VAL A 25 -2.16 -2.40 5.81
N VAL A 26 -2.51 -1.66 6.87
CA VAL A 26 -1.67 -0.58 7.40
C VAL A 26 -0.33 -1.10 7.95
N GLU A 27 -0.32 -2.29 8.56
CA GLU A 27 0.91 -2.95 9.07
C GLU A 27 1.94 -3.24 7.96
N ILE A 28 1.55 -3.17 6.68
CA ILE A 28 2.51 -3.26 5.57
C ILE A 28 3.54 -2.13 5.64
N ILE A 29 3.11 -0.93 6.02
CA ILE A 29 3.93 0.30 6.05
C ILE A 29 4.17 0.85 7.47
N ASP A 30 3.48 0.32 8.48
CA ASP A 30 3.62 0.79 9.87
C ASP A 30 5.06 0.64 10.37
N HIS A 31 5.60 1.70 10.96
CA HIS A 31 6.99 1.78 11.45
C HIS A 31 8.08 1.40 10.44
N LYS A 32 7.80 1.49 9.13
CA LYS A 32 8.77 1.19 8.07
C LYS A 32 9.10 2.40 7.22
N ILE A 33 10.30 2.38 6.66
CA ILE A 33 10.69 3.30 5.61
C ILE A 33 10.08 2.78 4.30
N VAL A 34 9.19 3.59 3.73
CA VAL A 34 8.53 3.26 2.46
C VAL A 34 9.45 3.66 1.32
N ILE A 35 9.81 2.67 0.50
CA ILE A 35 10.65 2.85 -0.69
C ILE A 35 9.82 2.47 -1.91
N GLY A 36 9.66 3.40 -2.84
CA GLY A 36 9.11 3.09 -4.16
C GLY A 36 10.21 2.54 -5.06
N GLU A 37 10.06 1.31 -5.53
CA GLU A 37 10.92 0.71 -6.54
C GLU A 37 10.50 1.25 -7.91
N ASN A 38 11.37 2.06 -8.51
CA ASN A 38 11.19 2.71 -9.81
C ASN A 38 12.56 2.87 -10.48
N ASP A 39 12.57 3.43 -11.70
CA ASP A 39 13.78 3.53 -12.53
C ASP A 39 14.97 4.28 -11.87
N ASP A 40 14.71 5.14 -10.88
CA ASP A 40 15.73 5.93 -10.17
C ASP A 40 16.20 5.28 -8.86
N VAL A 41 15.59 4.16 -8.45
CA VAL A 41 15.83 3.50 -7.16
C VAL A 41 16.25 2.05 -7.37
N TYR A 42 17.47 1.73 -6.93
CA TYR A 42 18.01 0.36 -7.00
C TYR A 42 18.04 -0.26 -5.61
N ILE A 43 17.46 -1.45 -5.47
CA ILE A 43 17.41 -2.20 -4.21
C ILE A 43 18.20 -3.50 -4.39
N GLY A 44 19.20 -3.69 -3.54
CA GLY A 44 20.00 -4.91 -3.49
C GLY A 44 19.84 -5.61 -2.14
N GLU A 45 19.77 -6.94 -2.14
CA GLU A 45 19.84 -7.72 -0.90
C GLU A 45 21.30 -7.85 -0.45
N LEU A 46 21.55 -7.54 0.82
CA LEU A 46 22.79 -7.81 1.51
C LEU A 46 22.62 -9.08 2.36
N GLY A 47 23.70 -9.86 2.48
CA GLY A 47 23.72 -11.00 3.39
C GLY A 47 23.37 -10.56 4.82
N GLY A 48 22.64 -11.41 5.56
CA GLY A 48 22.26 -11.14 6.94
C GLY A 48 20.94 -10.38 7.14
N GLY A 49 20.09 -10.29 6.11
CA GLY A 49 18.75 -9.70 6.24
C GLY A 49 18.72 -8.17 6.09
N TYR A 50 19.69 -7.60 5.39
CA TYR A 50 19.77 -6.17 5.12
C TYR A 50 19.45 -5.87 3.66
N LEU A 51 18.92 -4.68 3.40
CA LEU A 51 18.75 -4.11 2.07
C LEU A 51 19.68 -2.93 1.88
N SER A 52 20.20 -2.83 0.67
CA SER A 52 21.07 -1.79 0.17
C SER A 52 20.29 -0.98 -0.86
N ILE A 53 19.93 0.27 -0.53
CA ILE A 53 19.09 1.13 -1.37
C ILE A 53 19.93 2.27 -1.92
N TYR A 54 19.98 2.39 -3.25
CA TYR A 54 20.64 3.47 -3.98
C TYR A 54 19.63 4.33 -4.71
N TYR A 55 19.80 5.65 -4.65
CA TYR A 55 19.00 6.62 -5.38
C TYR A 55 19.90 7.59 -6.15
N ASP A 56 19.65 7.69 -7.46
CA ASP A 56 20.30 8.69 -8.32
C ASP A 56 19.49 9.99 -8.28
N SER A 57 20.06 11.03 -7.66
CA SER A 57 19.45 12.36 -7.69
C SER A 57 19.63 12.99 -9.07
N PRO A 58 18.62 13.71 -9.61
CA PRO A 58 18.76 14.52 -10.82
C PRO A 58 19.91 15.54 -10.77
N GLN A 59 20.39 15.87 -9.56
CA GLN A 59 21.52 16.77 -9.33
C GLN A 59 22.89 16.06 -9.41
N GLY A 60 22.93 14.79 -9.81
CA GLY A 60 24.14 13.97 -9.89
C GLY A 60 24.66 13.47 -8.54
N LYS A 61 23.89 13.63 -7.47
CA LYS A 61 24.23 13.11 -6.14
C LYS A 61 23.70 11.70 -5.99
N LYS A 62 24.59 10.77 -5.66
CA LYS A 62 24.22 9.41 -5.32
C LYS A 62 23.94 9.33 -3.84
N HIS A 63 22.73 8.92 -3.48
CA HIS A 63 22.37 8.64 -2.10
C HIS A 63 22.37 7.13 -1.89
N TYR A 64 22.83 6.74 -0.71
CA TYR A 64 22.94 5.35 -0.32
C TYR A 64 22.48 5.15 1.12
N ILE A 65 21.71 4.09 1.37
CA ILE A 65 21.32 3.69 2.71
C ILE A 65 21.25 2.15 2.80
N GLU A 66 21.73 1.61 3.93
CA GLU A 66 21.57 0.21 4.31
C GLU A 66 20.63 0.11 5.50
N LEU A 67 19.64 -0.77 5.41
CA LEU A 67 18.62 -0.95 6.46
C LEU A 67 18.30 -2.44 6.62
N PRO A 68 17.91 -2.89 7.82
CA PRO A 68 17.31 -4.22 7.97
C PRO A 68 16.07 -4.35 7.08
N GLN A 69 15.87 -5.52 6.47
CA GLN A 69 14.75 -5.77 5.57
C GLN A 69 13.40 -5.58 6.28
N GLU A 70 13.32 -5.90 7.58
CA GLU A 70 12.11 -5.73 8.39
C GLU A 70 11.69 -4.26 8.59
N GLU A 71 12.62 -3.31 8.45
CA GLU A 71 12.37 -1.87 8.60
C GLU A 71 11.97 -1.20 7.27
N VAL A 72 11.91 -1.95 6.17
CA VAL A 72 11.64 -1.41 4.83
C VAL A 72 10.33 -1.96 4.27
N ALA A 73 9.51 -1.07 3.71
CA ALA A 73 8.35 -1.43 2.90
C ALA A 73 8.60 -1.03 1.45
N VAL A 74 8.87 -2.02 0.58
CA VAL A 74 9.10 -1.79 -0.84
C VAL A 74 7.77 -1.81 -1.59
N LEU A 75 7.49 -0.74 -2.33
CA LEU A 75 6.35 -0.63 -3.24
C LEU A 75 6.81 -0.85 -4.68
N PRO A 76 6.46 -1.97 -5.33
CA PRO A 76 6.91 -2.29 -6.68
C PRO A 76 6.27 -1.35 -7.71
N ASP A 77 7.07 -0.95 -8.71
CA ASP A 77 6.69 -0.11 -9.85
C ASP A 77 6.05 1.23 -9.45
N ARG A 78 6.55 1.86 -8.37
CA ARG A 78 5.93 3.02 -7.71
C ARG A 78 6.93 4.01 -7.16
N HIS A 79 6.45 5.21 -6.85
CA HIS A 79 7.14 6.17 -6.00
C HIS A 79 6.63 6.10 -4.54
N SER A 80 7.34 6.73 -3.62
CA SER A 80 6.95 6.84 -2.20
C SER A 80 6.05 8.05 -1.92
N THR A 81 5.21 8.44 -2.89
CA THR A 81 4.26 9.56 -2.75
C THR A 81 2.98 9.10 -2.04
N ILE A 82 2.20 10.03 -1.48
CA ILE A 82 0.92 9.70 -0.84
C ILE A 82 -0.04 9.05 -1.85
N GLU A 83 -0.03 9.47 -3.11
CA GLU A 83 -0.86 8.91 -4.17
C GLU A 83 -0.53 7.44 -4.43
N ASP A 84 0.74 7.11 -4.59
CA ASP A 84 1.18 5.74 -4.87
C ASP A 84 0.99 4.82 -3.67
N ILE A 85 1.28 5.30 -2.46
CA ILE A 85 1.03 4.55 -1.22
C ILE A 85 -0.48 4.29 -1.07
N THR A 86 -1.32 5.31 -1.28
CA THR A 86 -2.78 5.19 -1.18
C THR A 86 -3.31 4.21 -2.21
N GLU A 87 -2.82 4.27 -3.45
CA GLU A 87 -3.20 3.32 -4.47
C GLU A 87 -2.81 1.89 -4.11
N TYR A 88 -1.56 1.68 -3.72
CA TYR A 88 -1.04 0.37 -3.35
C TYR A 88 -1.88 -0.24 -2.21
N LEU A 89 -2.10 0.50 -1.12
CA LEU A 89 -2.89 0.02 0.01
C LEU A 89 -4.37 -0.18 -0.36
N CYS A 90 -4.92 0.62 -1.28
CA CYS A 90 -6.29 0.45 -1.76
C CYS A 90 -6.46 -0.85 -2.54
N LEU A 91 -5.50 -1.19 -3.40
CA LEU A 91 -5.46 -2.46 -4.12
C LEU A 91 -5.30 -3.65 -3.15
N GLU A 92 -4.39 -3.53 -2.18
CA GLU A 92 -4.15 -4.52 -1.14
C GLU A 92 -5.39 -4.76 -0.27
N LEU A 93 -6.12 -3.71 0.09
CA LEU A 93 -7.39 -3.81 0.81
C LEU A 93 -8.46 -4.51 -0.03
N LEU A 94 -8.61 -4.12 -1.31
CA LEU A 94 -9.61 -4.72 -2.21
C LEU A 94 -9.38 -6.23 -2.42
N LYS A 95 -8.11 -6.67 -2.49
CA LYS A 95 -7.74 -8.08 -2.61
C LYS A 95 -8.21 -8.90 -1.39
N ARG A 96 -8.12 -8.34 -0.18
CA ARG A 96 -8.47 -9.01 1.09
C ARG A 96 -9.96 -8.95 1.42
N LEU A 97 -10.69 -7.96 0.90
CA LEU A 97 -12.13 -7.83 1.12
C LEU A 97 -12.90 -9.03 0.53
N PRO A 98 -14.09 -9.36 1.03
CA PRO A 98 -14.88 -10.47 0.51
C PRO A 98 -15.39 -10.17 -0.92
N LYS A 99 -15.74 -11.23 -1.67
CA LYS A 99 -16.10 -11.14 -3.10
C LYS A 99 -17.34 -10.30 -3.38
N ASN A 100 -18.23 -10.17 -2.41
CA ASN A 100 -19.44 -9.35 -2.53
C ASN A 100 -19.19 -7.85 -2.42
N VAL A 101 -17.99 -7.45 -1.99
CA VAL A 101 -17.51 -6.07 -2.10
C VAL A 101 -16.96 -5.87 -3.50
N THR A 102 -17.61 -5.02 -4.28
CA THR A 102 -17.29 -4.73 -5.69
C THR A 102 -16.38 -3.52 -5.86
N GLY A 103 -16.28 -2.66 -4.85
CA GLY A 103 -15.33 -1.55 -4.86
C GLY A 103 -15.12 -0.91 -3.50
N VAL A 104 -13.99 -0.24 -3.35
CA VAL A 104 -13.57 0.43 -2.12
C VAL A 104 -13.02 1.81 -2.43
N GLU A 105 -13.21 2.72 -1.48
CA GLU A 105 -12.54 4.02 -1.43
C GLU A 105 -11.63 3.98 -0.21
N LEU A 106 -10.34 4.26 -0.41
CA LEU A 106 -9.37 4.49 0.65
C LEU A 106 -9.02 5.97 0.65
N VAL A 107 -9.04 6.61 1.83
CA VAL A 107 -8.57 7.98 2.01
C VAL A 107 -7.41 7.95 2.99
N MET A 108 -6.26 8.48 2.57
CA MET A 108 -5.08 8.65 3.42
C MET A 108 -4.80 10.12 3.63
N ALA A 109 -4.21 10.44 4.78
CA ALA A 109 -3.78 11.78 5.13
C ALA A 109 -2.33 11.72 5.63
N GLU A 110 -1.42 12.38 4.94
CA GLU A 110 -0.04 12.57 5.40
C GLU A 110 0.04 13.64 6.50
N GLY A 111 -0.90 14.59 6.48
CA GLY A 111 -1.06 15.62 7.50
C GLY A 111 -2.44 16.27 7.43
N VAL A 112 -2.68 17.29 8.26
CA VAL A 112 -4.01 17.93 8.37
C VAL A 112 -4.53 18.45 7.02
N ASN A 113 -3.64 18.95 6.17
CA ASN A 113 -3.96 19.60 4.91
C ASN A 113 -3.55 18.79 3.66
N ASN A 114 -2.95 17.60 3.82
CA ASN A 114 -2.56 16.77 2.69
C ASN A 114 -3.26 15.41 2.75
N LYS A 115 -4.20 15.20 1.83
CA LYS A 115 -5.03 13.99 1.75
C LYS A 115 -5.10 13.50 0.32
N CYS A 116 -5.08 12.19 0.16
CA CYS A 116 -5.32 11.50 -1.11
C CYS A 116 -6.47 10.53 -0.95
N SER A 117 -7.31 10.41 -1.99
CA SER A 117 -8.33 9.36 -2.07
C SER A 117 -8.08 8.48 -3.29
N CYS A 118 -8.24 7.17 -3.11
CA CYS A 118 -8.14 6.19 -4.18
C CYS A 118 -9.40 5.33 -4.21
N PHE A 119 -10.01 5.25 -5.39
CA PHE A 119 -11.15 4.37 -5.66
C PHE A 119 -10.71 3.19 -6.51
N ARG A 120 -11.05 1.97 -6.09
CA ARG A 120 -10.80 0.75 -6.87
C ARG A 120 -12.05 -0.11 -6.92
N PHE A 121 -12.31 -0.65 -8.10
CA PHE A 121 -13.37 -1.63 -8.33
C PHE A 121 -12.74 -2.96 -8.74
N ARG A 122 -13.39 -4.07 -8.41
CA ARG A 122 -13.01 -5.37 -8.96
C ARG A 122 -13.27 -5.34 -10.46
N GLU A 123 -12.28 -5.78 -11.25
CA GLU A 123 -12.49 -6.02 -12.66
C GLU A 123 -13.64 -7.02 -12.85
N ARG A 124 -14.61 -6.66 -13.69
CA ARG A 124 -15.63 -7.62 -14.12
C ARG A 124 -14.93 -8.57 -15.07
N LYS A 125 -14.80 -9.85 -14.68
CA LYS A 125 -14.53 -10.89 -15.67
C LYS A 125 -15.72 -10.90 -16.64
N ILE A 126 -15.47 -10.46 -17.87
CA ILE A 126 -16.37 -10.59 -19.02
C ILE A 126 -16.40 -12.07 -19.43
#